data_AF-S0IWZ0-F1
#
_entry.id   AF-S0IWZ0-F1
#
_cell.length_a   1.000
_cell.length_b   1.000
_cell.length_c   1.000
_cell.angle_alpha   90.00
_cell.angle_beta   90.00
_cell.angle_gamma   90.00
#
_symmetry.space_group_name_H-M   'P 1'
#
loop_
_entity.id
_entity.type
_entity.pdbx_description
1 polymer ?
#
loop_
_entity_poly.entity_id
_entity_poly.type
_entity_poly.pdbx_seq_one_letter_code
_entity_poly.pdbx_strand_id
1 'polypeptide(L)'
;MAEHAEFIDGMLDPTESDLKKTAEATAKEFEKLVNECIYTAEEQILQSSLCATEEIRSFKTKATEGLLACRIKSIIPPLLADHVLREANHYLRLMKMKEYYGLR
;
A
#
# COMPACT_ATOMS: atom_id res chain seq x y z
N MET A 1 -5.26 1.77 3.34
CA MET A 1 -4.22 1.60 2.30
C MET A 1 -4.72 2.00 0.92
N ALA A 2 -5.98 1.75 0.56
CA ALA A 2 -6.59 2.24 -0.69
C ALA A 2 -6.38 3.76 -0.88
N GLU A 3 -6.78 4.57 0.10
CA GLU A 3 -6.57 6.02 0.12
C GLU A 3 -5.09 6.43 -0.08
N HIS A 4 -4.15 5.59 0.39
CA HIS A 4 -2.73 5.85 0.17
C HIS A 4 -2.36 5.74 -1.30
N ALA A 5 -2.88 4.70 -1.97
CA ALA A 5 -2.66 4.52 -3.39
C ALA A 5 -3.36 5.60 -4.22
N GLU A 6 -4.58 6.01 -3.83
CA GLU A 6 -5.31 7.10 -4.49
C GLU A 6 -4.57 8.44 -4.41
N PHE A 7 -4.09 8.86 -3.24
CA PHE A 7 -3.36 10.13 -3.17
C PHE A 7 -1.99 10.04 -3.85
N ILE A 8 -1.32 8.87 -3.82
CA ILE A 8 -0.08 8.68 -4.58
C ILE A 8 -0.37 8.89 -6.07
N ASP A 9 -1.43 8.29 -6.61
CA ASP A 9 -1.84 8.50 -7.99
C ASP A 9 -2.14 9.98 -8.27
N GLY A 10 -2.89 10.65 -7.39
CA GLY A 10 -3.26 12.06 -7.54
C GLY A 10 -2.08 13.04 -7.44
N MET A 11 -0.98 12.66 -6.79
CA MET A 11 0.20 13.50 -6.61
C MET A 11 1.36 13.17 -7.56
N LEU A 12 1.33 12.03 -8.24
CA LEU A 12 2.26 11.70 -9.31
C LEU A 12 2.04 12.59 -10.53
N ASP A 13 3.12 12.97 -11.21
CA ASP A 13 3.01 13.65 -12.48
C ASP A 13 2.28 12.75 -13.50
N PRO A 14 1.39 13.28 -14.35
CA PRO A 14 0.64 12.48 -15.33
C PRO A 14 1.52 11.65 -16.28
N THR A 15 2.78 12.02 -16.48
CA THR A 15 3.72 11.27 -17.32
C THR A 15 4.29 10.01 -16.66
N GLU A 16 4.15 9.85 -15.34
CA GLU A 16 4.56 8.64 -14.59
C GLU A 16 3.55 7.49 -14.76
N SER A 17 3.20 7.16 -16.00
CA SER A 17 2.03 6.35 -16.33
C SER A 17 2.04 4.94 -15.71
N ASP A 18 3.21 4.30 -15.59
CA ASP A 18 3.32 2.97 -14.99
C ASP A 18 3.14 3.00 -13.47
N LEU A 19 3.65 4.05 -12.81
CA LEU A 19 3.45 4.26 -11.37
C LEU A 19 1.98 4.57 -11.06
N LYS A 20 1.34 5.39 -11.91
CA LYS A 20 -0.10 5.70 -11.81
C LYS A 20 -0.97 4.46 -11.96
N LYS A 21 -0.72 3.63 -12.98
CA LYS A 21 -1.42 2.34 -13.15
C LYS A 21 -1.25 1.42 -11.93
N THR A 22 -0.03 1.36 -11.38
CA THR A 22 0.26 0.55 -10.19
C THR A 22 -0.53 1.06 -8.99
N ALA A 23 -0.56 2.38 -8.78
CA ALA A 23 -1.33 3.01 -7.71
C ALA A 23 -2.84 2.78 -7.87
N GLU A 24 -3.39 2.95 -9.06
CA GLU A 24 -4.81 2.69 -9.34
C GLU A 24 -5.19 1.22 -9.10
N ALA A 25 -4.38 0.27 -9.56
CA ALA A 25 -4.61 -1.16 -9.32
C ALA A 25 -4.56 -1.50 -7.83
N THR A 26 -3.60 -0.92 -7.11
CA THR A 26 -3.47 -1.10 -5.66
C THR A 26 -4.67 -0.52 -4.90
N ALA A 27 -5.18 0.64 -5.31
CA ALA A 27 -6.38 1.23 -4.71
C ALA A 27 -7.57 0.28 -4.82
N LYS A 28 -7.84 -0.19 -6.04
CA LYS A 28 -8.92 -1.15 -6.34
C LYS A 28 -8.79 -2.45 -5.56
N GLU A 29 -7.56 -2.96 -5.40
CA GLU A 29 -7.32 -4.17 -4.61
C GLU A 29 -7.69 -3.97 -3.14
N PHE A 30 -7.27 -2.87 -2.52
CA PHE A 30 -7.62 -2.61 -1.13
C PHE A 30 -9.10 -2.26 -0.92
N GLU A 31 -9.74 -1.56 -1.86
CA GLU A 31 -11.20 -1.36 -1.85
C GLU A 31 -11.93 -2.71 -1.88
N LYS A 32 -11.50 -3.63 -2.76
CA LYS A 32 -12.04 -4.98 -2.84
C LYS A 32 -11.89 -5.72 -1.51
N LEU A 33 -10.71 -5.68 -0.89
CA LEU A 33 -10.48 -6.32 0.42
C LEU A 33 -11.42 -5.77 1.51
N VAL A 34 -11.66 -4.46 1.53
CA VAL A 34 -12.60 -3.83 2.49
C VAL A 34 -14.04 -4.28 2.21
N ASN A 35 -14.45 -4.37 0.95
CA ASN A 35 -15.81 -4.81 0.60
C ASN A 35 -16.04 -6.29 0.89
N GLU A 36 -15.03 -7.13 0.68
CA GLU A 36 -15.12 -8.58 0.87
C GLU A 36 -14.96 -9.01 2.33
N CYS A 37 -14.42 -8.16 3.21
CA CYS A 37 -14.15 -8.51 4.61
C CYS A 37 -15.40 -8.84 5.43
N ILE A 38 -16.56 -8.39 4.97
CA ILE A 38 -17.86 -8.62 5.62
C ILE A 38 -18.36 -10.05 5.37
N TYR A 39 -18.01 -10.65 4.23
CA TYR A 39 -18.60 -11.91 3.74
C TYR A 39 -17.59 -13.06 3.63
N THR A 40 -16.30 -12.75 3.69
CA THR A 40 -15.22 -13.72 3.53
C THR A 40 -14.68 -14.16 4.89
N ALA A 41 -14.22 -15.41 4.98
CA ALA A 41 -13.60 -15.92 6.20
C ALA A 41 -12.40 -15.07 6.60
N GLU A 42 -12.28 -14.78 7.89
CA GLU A 42 -11.23 -13.92 8.44
C GLU A 42 -9.82 -14.36 8.02
N GLU A 43 -9.53 -15.66 8.05
CA GLU A 43 -8.23 -16.20 7.65
C GLU A 43 -7.89 -15.87 6.19
N GLN A 44 -8.86 -16.00 5.29
CA GLN A 44 -8.68 -15.68 3.87
C GLN A 44 -8.46 -14.18 3.66
N ILE A 45 -9.20 -13.34 4.38
CA ILE A 45 -9.01 -11.88 4.34
C ILE A 45 -7.66 -11.48 4.90
N LEU A 46 -7.22 -12.10 5.99
CA LEU A 46 -5.94 -11.82 6.60
C LEU A 46 -4.79 -12.17 5.65
N GLN A 47 -4.82 -13.36 5.04
CA GLN A 47 -3.80 -13.78 4.07
C GLN A 47 -3.79 -12.87 2.83
N SER A 48 -4.95 -12.52 2.29
CA SER A 48 -5.05 -11.62 1.13
C SER A 48 -4.56 -10.21 1.48
N SER A 49 -4.92 -9.70 2.66
CA SER A 49 -4.45 -8.41 3.16
C SER A 49 -2.95 -8.40 3.41
N LEU A 50 -2.38 -9.50 3.89
CA LEU A 50 -0.94 -9.63 4.10
C LEU A 50 -0.19 -9.56 2.76
N CYS A 51 -0.62 -10.32 1.76
CA CYS A 51 -0.07 -10.28 0.40
C CYS A 51 -0.13 -8.87 -0.20
N ALA A 52 -1.33 -8.27 -0.26
CA ALA A 52 -1.52 -6.91 -0.80
C ALA A 52 -0.69 -5.86 -0.05
N THR A 53 -0.53 -6.02 1.28
CA THR A 53 0.27 -5.09 2.08
C THR A 53 1.77 -5.23 1.83
N GLU A 54 2.28 -6.44 1.57
CA GLU A 54 3.68 -6.66 1.17
C GLU A 54 3.97 -6.03 -0.19
N GLU A 55 3.03 -6.11 -1.13
CA GLU A 55 3.12 -5.49 -2.45
C GLU A 55 3.13 -3.96 -2.37
N ILE A 56 2.15 -3.34 -1.70
CA ILE A 56 2.12 -1.86 -1.56
C ILE A 56 3.31 -1.35 -0.74
N ARG A 57 3.79 -2.10 0.26
CA ARG A 57 5.00 -1.74 1.01
C ARG A 57 6.21 -1.71 0.09
N SER A 58 6.34 -2.69 -0.81
CA SER A 58 7.41 -2.76 -1.80
C SER A 58 7.32 -1.61 -2.82
N PHE A 59 6.11 -1.30 -3.29
CA PHE A 59 5.84 -0.16 -4.15
C PHE A 59 6.24 1.16 -3.46
N LYS A 60 5.79 1.40 -2.22
CA LYS A 60 6.13 2.58 -1.43
C LYS A 60 7.62 2.71 -1.14
N THR A 61 8.32 1.59 -0.96
CA THR A 61 9.79 1.57 -0.78
C THR A 61 10.47 2.11 -2.04
N LYS A 62 10.16 1.53 -3.21
CA LYS A 62 10.71 1.96 -4.49
C LYS A 62 10.35 3.41 -4.83
N ALA A 63 9.11 3.81 -4.54
CA ALA A 63 8.66 5.19 -4.75
C ALA A 63 9.45 6.16 -3.85
N THR A 64 9.65 5.84 -2.57
CA THR A 64 10.43 6.66 -1.64
C THR A 64 11.88 6.81 -2.12
N GLU A 65 12.52 5.70 -2.51
CA GLU A 65 13.88 5.70 -3.07
C GLU A 65 13.98 6.52 -4.37
N GLY A 66 13.00 6.37 -5.27
CA GLY A 66 12.93 7.13 -6.51
C GLY A 66 12.73 8.63 -6.30
N LEU A 67 11.91 9.03 -5.32
CA LEU A 67 11.71 10.43 -4.94
C LEU A 67 13.00 11.04 -4.35
N LEU A 68 13.66 10.32 -3.43
CA LEU A 68 14.93 10.75 -2.84
C LEU A 68 16.05 10.88 -3.88
N ALA A 69 16.02 10.04 -4.92
CA ALA A 69 16.97 10.09 -6.04
C ALA A 69 16.58 11.08 -7.15
N CYS A 70 15.50 11.84 -6.98
CA CYS A 70 14.94 12.76 -7.99
C CYS A 70 14.64 12.08 -9.35
N ARG A 71 14.22 10.81 -9.34
CA ARG A 71 13.88 10.01 -10.54
C ARG A 71 12.39 9.93 -10.83
N ILE A 72 11.54 10.36 -9.90
CA ILE A 72 10.08 10.36 -10.03
C ILE A 72 9.59 11.80 -10.01
N LYS A 73 8.82 12.19 -11.03
CA LYS A 73 8.16 13.49 -11.07
C LYS A 73 6.86 13.42 -10.28
N SER A 74 6.73 14.28 -9.27
CA SER A 74 5.54 14.35 -8.43
C SER A 74 5.53 15.65 -7.62
N ILE A 75 4.42 15.90 -6.92
CA ILE A 75 4.33 16.88 -5.83
C ILE A 75 4.38 16.22 -4.44
N ILE A 76 4.81 14.95 -4.36
CA ILE A 76 4.85 14.17 -3.11
C ILE A 76 6.08 14.59 -2.29
N PRO A 77 5.92 15.12 -1.07
CA PRO A 77 7.05 15.35 -0.18
C PRO A 77 7.70 14.01 0.21
N PRO A 78 9.04 13.85 0.15
CA PRO A 78 9.69 12.60 0.55
C PRO A 78 9.34 12.13 1.97
N LEU A 79 9.08 13.06 2.89
CA LEU A 79 8.63 12.75 4.24
C LEU A 79 7.24 12.08 4.26
N LEU A 80 6.33 12.48 3.37
CA LEU A 80 5.02 11.84 3.23
C LEU A 80 5.16 10.42 2.67
N ALA A 81 6.03 10.23 1.68
CA ALA A 81 6.32 8.90 1.12
C ALA A 81 6.87 7.94 2.19
N ASP A 82 7.84 8.39 3.00
CA ASP A 82 8.35 7.63 4.15
C ASP A 82 7.26 7.36 5.20
N HIS A 83 6.42 8.35 5.50
CA HIS A 83 5.34 8.21 6.47
C HIS A 83 4.39 7.06 6.12
N VAL A 84 3.86 7.05 4.90
CA VAL A 84 2.92 6.00 4.49
C VAL A 84 3.60 4.65 4.24
N LEU A 85 4.92 4.63 4.03
CA LEU A 85 5.72 3.41 4.04
C LEU A 85 5.81 2.83 5.45
N ARG A 86 6.05 3.65 6.47
CA ARG A 86 6.07 3.22 7.88
C ARG A 86 4.72 2.66 8.31
N GLU A 87 3.62 3.26 7.88
CA GLU A 87 2.27 2.74 8.15
C GLU A 87 2.02 1.37 7.52
N ALA A 88 2.48 1.14 6.29
CA ALA A 88 2.39 -0.18 5.66
C ALA A 88 3.22 -1.24 6.41
N ASN A 89 4.44 -0.89 6.83
CA ASN A 89 5.26 -1.76 7.67
C ASN A 89 4.62 -2.03 9.04
N HIS A 90 3.98 -1.02 9.64
CA HIS A 90 3.25 -1.18 10.89
C HIS A 90 2.08 -2.15 10.74
N TYR A 91 1.31 -2.03 9.67
CA TYR A 91 0.19 -2.93 9.40
C TYR A 91 0.63 -4.39 9.21
N LEU A 92 1.72 -4.62 8.45
CA LEU A 92 2.32 -5.95 8.33
C LEU A 92 2.72 -6.54 9.68
N ARG A 93 3.34 -5.73 10.56
CA ARG A 93 3.72 -6.17 11.90
C ARG A 93 2.50 -6.62 12.71
N LEU A 94 1.39 -5.87 12.66
CA LEU A 94 0.16 -6.22 13.38
C LEU A 94 -0.41 -7.55 12.90
N MET A 95 -0.49 -7.77 11.58
CA MET A 95 -1.02 -9.01 11.01
C MET A 95 -0.15 -10.22 11.36
N LYS A 96 1.18 -10.11 11.25
CA LYS A 96 2.12 -11.18 11.63
C LYS A 96 2.10 -11.49 13.12
N MET A 97 1.88 -10.48 13.98
CA MET A 97 1.67 -10.72 15.40
C MET A 97 0.38 -11.51 15.67
N LYS A 98 -0.72 -11.17 14.99
CA LYS A 98 -1.99 -11.88 15.14
C LYS A 98 -1.85 -13.36 14.78
N GLU A 99 -1.15 -13.65 13.68
CA GLU A 99 -0.80 -15.01 13.25
C GLU A 99 0.06 -15.76 14.28
N TYR A 100 1.13 -15.12 14.78
CA TYR A 100 2.05 -15.74 15.74
C TYR A 100 1.40 -16.11 17.07
N TYR A 101 0.50 -15.27 17.59
CA TYR A 101 -0.18 -15.51 18.86
C TYR A 101 -1.44 -16.38 18.73
N GLY A 102 -1.82 -16.80 17.52
CA GLY A 102 -3.04 -17.57 17.28
C GLY A 102 -4.31 -16.86 17.76
N LEU A 103 -4.27 -15.51 17.81
CA LEU A 103 -5.40 -14.69 18.23
C LEU A 103 -6.43 -14.75 17.09
N ARG A 104 -7.52 -15.49 17.31
CA ARG A 104 -8.72 -15.47 16.47
C ARG A 104 -9.48 -14.18 16.75
#